data_AF-A0AAE0HMZ7-F1
#
_entry.id   AF-A0AAE0HMZ7-F1
#
_cell.length_a   1.000
_cell.length_b   1.000
_cell.length_c   1.000
_cell.angle_alpha   90.00
_cell.angle_beta   90.00
_cell.angle_gamma   90.00
#
_symmetry.space_group_name_H-M   'P 1'
#
loop_
_entity.id
_entity.type
_entity.pdbx_description
1 polymer ?
#
loop_
_entity_poly.entity_id
_entity_poly.type
_entity_poly.pdbx_seq_one_letter_code
_entity_poly.pdbx_strand_id
1 'polypeptide(L)'
;MRHSRTTDATMSRALDSAPRATRRPSGMSPTVTLTQGDVIQWLIAVTENHGPKQLTAPKIATRILALTSMFVFAIGWVFAHVGLDIYSSPSRDDFVSGLEEECARVSDEDKKIATKEAADALYRLDSAVRESMRPNDAMVHLMPLDVWSGEGIDLGGGIRITAGSGVRTVFPAQMVHMDPCKYKVPERPDAFRFSREFDEAENAGSPSPAGKRELMTNVTAKFLPLG
;
A
#
# COMPACT_ATOMS: atom_id res chain seq x y z
N MET A 1 1.81 26.36 74.55
CA MET A 1 1.41 24.98 74.90
C MET A 1 1.34 24.14 73.63
N ARG A 2 2.17 23.08 73.57
CA ARG A 2 2.09 21.79 72.83
C ARG A 2 1.29 21.74 71.50
N HIS A 3 1.95 21.52 70.37
CA HIS A 3 2.28 20.20 69.78
C HIS A 3 1.05 19.38 69.35
N SER A 4 0.88 19.12 68.05
CA SER A 4 1.30 17.82 67.47
C SER A 4 0.89 17.66 65.99
N ARG A 5 1.86 17.18 65.19
CA ARG A 5 1.66 16.35 64.01
C ARG A 5 1.21 14.94 64.45
N THR A 6 0.29 14.33 63.71
CA THR A 6 0.15 12.87 63.53
C THR A 6 -0.77 12.64 62.32
N THR A 7 -0.23 12.29 61.15
CA THR A 7 -0.22 10.94 60.52
C THR A 7 -1.63 10.42 60.19
N ASP A 8 -2.04 10.38 58.92
CA ASP A 8 -1.74 9.33 57.92
C ASP A 8 -2.53 8.02 58.18
N ALA A 9 -2.95 7.37 57.10
CA ALA A 9 -3.75 6.13 57.04
C ALA A 9 -5.28 6.24 57.09
N THR A 10 -5.91 6.82 56.05
CA THR A 10 -7.27 6.38 55.66
C THR A 10 -7.56 6.42 54.16
N MET A 11 -6.53 6.52 53.31
CA MET A 11 -6.69 6.54 51.85
C MET A 11 -5.89 5.43 51.15
N SER A 12 -5.62 4.33 51.85
CA SER A 12 -4.93 3.13 51.33
C SER A 12 -5.72 1.85 51.60
N ARG A 13 -7.04 1.86 51.36
CA ARG A 13 -7.86 0.64 51.51
C ARG A 13 -9.10 0.57 50.60
N ALA A 14 -8.99 1.07 49.37
CA ALA A 14 -10.09 1.01 48.39
C ALA A 14 -9.62 0.67 46.95
N LEU A 15 -8.55 -0.12 46.80
CA LEU A 15 -8.06 -0.56 45.49
C LEU A 15 -7.81 -2.07 45.36
N ASP A 16 -8.29 -2.89 46.30
CA ASP A 16 -7.91 -4.32 46.36
C ASP A 16 -9.10 -5.30 46.29
N SER A 17 -10.13 -4.97 45.49
CA SER A 17 -11.25 -5.89 45.25
C SER A 17 -11.84 -5.82 43.84
N ALA A 18 -10.98 -5.74 42.82
CA ALA A 18 -11.38 -6.04 41.45
C ALA A 18 -11.04 -7.51 41.13
N PRO A 19 -11.99 -8.34 40.67
CA PRO A 19 -11.70 -9.73 40.33
C PRO A 19 -10.69 -9.80 39.18
N ARG A 20 -9.55 -10.43 39.47
CA ARG A 20 -8.43 -10.70 38.55
C ARG A 20 -8.96 -11.51 37.37
N ALA A 21 -9.06 -10.88 36.20
CA ALA A 21 -9.42 -11.56 34.96
C ALA A 21 -8.44 -12.73 34.74
N THR A 22 -8.97 -13.94 34.77
CA THR A 22 -8.22 -15.16 34.50
C THR A 22 -7.69 -15.11 33.07
N ARG A 23 -6.36 -15.01 32.97
CA ARG A 23 -5.60 -15.02 31.73
C ARG A 23 -5.87 -16.36 31.03
N ARG A 24 -6.62 -16.34 29.92
CA ARG A 24 -6.79 -17.52 29.06
C ARG A 24 -5.42 -17.99 28.55
N PRO A 25 -5.16 -19.30 28.47
CA PRO A 25 -3.90 -19.81 27.98
C PRO A 25 -3.73 -19.46 26.50
N SER A 26 -2.55 -18.94 26.18
CA SER A 26 -2.03 -18.74 24.83
C SER A 26 -1.82 -20.09 24.14
N GLY A 27 -2.55 -20.37 23.06
CA GLY A 27 -2.33 -21.60 22.31
C GLY A 27 -3.44 -21.94 21.33
N MET A 28 -3.59 -21.13 20.28
CA MET A 28 -3.98 -21.53 18.92
C MET A 28 -4.28 -20.24 18.15
N SER A 29 -3.37 -19.85 17.26
CA SER A 29 -3.74 -18.92 16.19
C SER A 29 -4.94 -19.53 15.45
N PRO A 30 -6.05 -18.80 15.24
CA PRO A 30 -7.11 -19.29 14.39
C PRO A 30 -6.53 -19.41 12.98
N THR A 31 -6.25 -20.64 12.55
CA THR A 31 -6.01 -20.96 11.15
C THR A 31 -7.33 -20.70 10.43
N VAL A 32 -7.48 -19.49 9.89
CA VAL A 32 -8.57 -19.17 8.97
C VAL A 32 -8.26 -19.94 7.69
N THR A 33 -8.89 -21.11 7.53
CA THR A 33 -8.92 -21.81 6.25
C THR A 33 -9.74 -20.96 5.30
N LEU A 34 -9.06 -20.15 4.47
CA LEU A 34 -9.73 -19.35 3.45
C LEU A 34 -10.34 -20.30 2.43
N THR A 35 -11.64 -20.59 2.57
CA THR A 35 -12.42 -21.14 1.47
C THR A 35 -12.46 -20.10 0.35
N GLN A 36 -12.40 -20.56 -0.90
CA GLN A 36 -12.56 -19.73 -2.09
C GLN A 36 -13.88 -18.93 -1.97
N GLY A 37 -13.77 -17.64 -1.68
CA GLY A 37 -14.89 -16.78 -1.32
C GLY A 37 -14.56 -15.31 -1.60
N ASP A 38 -15.60 -14.50 -1.76
CA ASP A 38 -15.53 -13.07 -1.98
C ASP A 38 -15.12 -12.28 -0.72
N VAL A 39 -14.88 -10.97 -0.92
CA VAL A 39 -14.46 -10.06 0.15
C VAL A 39 -15.47 -9.98 1.30
N ILE A 40 -16.76 -10.25 1.05
CA ILE A 40 -17.80 -10.22 2.07
C ILE A 40 -17.65 -11.42 3.00
N GLN A 41 -17.47 -12.63 2.44
CA GLN A 41 -17.21 -13.83 3.25
C GLN A 41 -15.91 -13.70 4.03
N TRP A 42 -14.86 -13.13 3.43
CA TRP A 42 -13.62 -12.84 4.14
C TRP A 42 -13.85 -11.85 5.30
N LEU A 43 -14.57 -10.75 5.08
CA LEU A 43 -14.87 -9.77 6.12
C LEU A 43 -15.69 -10.38 7.26
N ILE A 44 -16.66 -11.24 6.96
CA ILE A 44 -17.46 -11.95 7.97
C ILE A 44 -16.52 -12.76 8.86
N ALA A 45 -15.69 -13.63 8.28
CA ALA A 45 -14.73 -14.46 9.02
C ALA A 45 -13.76 -13.63 9.88
N VAL A 46 -13.26 -12.50 9.36
CA VAL A 46 -12.40 -11.60 10.14
C VAL A 46 -13.15 -10.96 11.30
N THR A 47 -14.40 -10.53 11.09
CA THR A 47 -15.20 -9.88 12.15
C THR A 47 -15.63 -10.84 13.25
N GLU A 48 -15.83 -12.12 12.95
CA GLU A 48 -16.12 -13.16 13.97
C GLU A 48 -15.01 -13.22 15.03
N ASN A 49 -13.74 -13.11 14.60
CA ASN A 49 -12.58 -13.10 15.50
C ASN A 49 -12.52 -11.89 16.46
N HIS A 50 -13.24 -10.81 16.15
CA HIS A 50 -13.28 -9.57 16.95
C HIS A 50 -14.54 -9.46 17.83
N GLY A 51 -15.35 -10.52 17.87
CA GLY A 51 -16.49 -10.67 18.75
C GLY A 51 -17.85 -10.31 18.11
N PRO A 52 -18.96 -10.77 18.72
CA PRO A 52 -20.30 -10.73 18.11
C PRO A 52 -20.81 -9.30 17.85
N LYS A 53 -20.34 -8.32 18.61
CA LYS A 53 -20.68 -6.90 18.38
C LYS A 53 -20.12 -6.36 17.06
N GLN A 54 -19.14 -7.02 16.44
CA GLN A 54 -18.53 -6.61 15.17
C GLN A 54 -19.20 -7.26 13.95
N LEU A 55 -19.97 -8.33 14.18
CA LEU A 55 -20.69 -9.13 13.18
C LEU A 55 -22.08 -8.57 12.86
N THR A 56 -22.26 -7.25 12.92
CA THR A 56 -23.54 -6.64 12.56
C THR A 56 -23.50 -6.21 11.10
N ALA A 57 -24.60 -6.43 10.38
CA ALA A 57 -24.70 -6.04 8.97
C ALA A 57 -24.32 -4.57 8.72
N PRO A 58 -24.74 -3.57 9.55
CA PRO A 58 -24.31 -2.19 9.35
C PRO A 58 -22.80 -2.01 9.44
N LYS A 59 -22.12 -2.68 10.38
CA LYS A 59 -20.66 -2.54 10.53
C LYS A 59 -19.90 -3.19 9.39
N ILE A 60 -20.36 -4.35 8.90
CA ILE A 60 -19.77 -5.01 7.74
C ILE A 60 -19.98 -4.13 6.50
N ALA A 61 -21.20 -3.62 6.29
CA ALA A 61 -21.51 -2.71 5.19
C ALA A 61 -20.67 -1.42 5.23
N THR A 62 -20.50 -0.80 6.41
CA THR A 62 -19.64 0.39 6.56
C THR A 62 -18.17 0.09 6.24
N ARG A 63 -17.65 -1.09 6.60
CA ARG A 63 -16.29 -1.50 6.23
C ARG A 63 -16.14 -1.72 4.73
N ILE A 64 -17.13 -2.37 4.10
CA ILE A 64 -17.15 -2.53 2.64
C ILE A 64 -17.15 -1.14 1.99
N LEU A 65 -18.04 -0.25 2.41
CA LEU A 65 -18.11 1.12 1.89
C LEU A 65 -16.79 1.87 2.06
N ALA A 66 -16.16 1.78 3.23
CA ALA A 66 -14.87 2.42 3.49
C ALA A 66 -13.76 1.87 2.58
N LEU A 67 -13.72 0.55 2.35
CA LEU A 67 -12.77 -0.08 1.45
C LEU A 67 -13.04 0.33 -0.01
N THR A 68 -14.26 0.14 -0.50
CA THR A 68 -14.58 0.35 -1.92
C THR A 68 -14.50 1.81 -2.35
N SER A 69 -14.84 2.76 -1.48
CA SER A 69 -14.83 4.19 -1.84
C SER A 69 -13.43 4.65 -2.24
N MET A 70 -12.39 4.21 -1.53
CA MET A 70 -11.01 4.58 -1.85
C MET A 70 -10.47 3.84 -3.06
N PHE A 71 -10.81 2.56 -3.21
CA PHE A 71 -10.43 1.80 -4.39
C PHE A 71 -11.06 2.35 -5.68
N VAL A 72 -12.34 2.71 -5.66
CA VAL A 72 -13.02 3.27 -6.85
C VAL A 72 -12.37 4.58 -7.29
N PHE A 73 -12.07 5.47 -6.33
CA PHE A 73 -11.36 6.71 -6.63
C PHE A 73 -9.96 6.43 -7.20
N ALA A 74 -9.15 5.62 -6.53
CA ALA A 74 -7.78 5.36 -6.93
C ALA A 74 -7.70 4.65 -8.30
N ILE A 75 -8.50 3.61 -8.51
CA ILE A 75 -8.54 2.86 -9.78
C ILE A 75 -9.00 3.77 -10.93
N GLY A 76 -10.06 4.55 -10.72
CA GLY A 76 -10.56 5.49 -11.72
C GLY A 76 -9.51 6.54 -12.10
N TRP A 77 -8.80 7.07 -11.10
CA TRP A 77 -7.68 7.99 -11.28
C TRP A 77 -6.56 7.36 -12.11
N VAL A 78 -6.10 6.16 -11.71
CA VAL A 78 -5.02 5.43 -12.38
C VAL A 78 -5.31 5.25 -13.87
N PHE A 79 -6.44 4.63 -14.19
CA PHE A 79 -6.75 4.29 -15.59
C PHE A 79 -7.05 5.52 -16.45
N ALA A 80 -7.66 6.57 -15.88
CA ALA A 80 -7.84 7.82 -16.59
C ALA A 80 -6.48 8.43 -16.99
N HIS A 81 -5.53 8.47 -16.06
CA HIS A 81 -4.20 9.01 -16.32
C HIS A 81 -3.41 8.15 -17.31
N VAL A 82 -3.48 6.82 -17.22
CA VAL A 82 -2.83 5.92 -18.19
C VAL A 82 -3.27 6.22 -19.63
N GLY A 83 -4.59 6.35 -19.84
CA GLY A 83 -5.11 6.71 -21.14
C GLY A 83 -4.62 8.09 -21.59
N LEU A 84 -4.70 9.09 -20.72
CA LEU A 84 -4.25 10.44 -21.05
C LEU A 84 -2.75 10.51 -21.36
N ASP A 85 -1.91 9.85 -20.58
CA ASP A 85 -0.45 9.85 -20.72
C ASP A 85 -0.01 9.18 -22.03
N ILE A 86 -0.63 8.04 -22.38
CA ILE A 86 -0.36 7.34 -23.65
C ILE A 86 -0.77 8.20 -24.84
N TYR A 87 -2.02 8.69 -24.85
CA TYR A 87 -2.59 9.39 -26.00
C TYR A 87 -2.10 10.83 -26.17
N SER A 88 -1.57 11.45 -25.11
CA SER A 88 -0.97 12.79 -25.16
C SER A 88 0.54 12.76 -25.42
N SER A 89 1.17 11.57 -25.42
CA SER A 89 2.59 11.41 -25.68
C SER A 89 2.93 11.65 -27.16
N PRO A 90 4.07 12.29 -27.49
CA PRO A 90 4.61 12.32 -28.85
C PRO A 90 4.89 10.92 -29.43
N SER A 91 5.12 9.92 -28.56
CA SER A 91 5.36 8.51 -28.92
C SER A 91 4.09 7.66 -28.83
N ARG A 92 2.89 8.28 -28.92
CA ARG A 92 1.59 7.59 -28.85
C ARG A 92 1.54 6.35 -29.74
N ASP A 93 1.89 6.50 -31.01
CA ASP A 93 1.72 5.41 -31.99
C ASP A 93 2.59 4.21 -31.64
N ASP A 94 3.83 4.45 -31.18
CA ASP A 94 4.74 3.41 -30.70
C ASP A 94 4.20 2.73 -29.43
N PHE A 95 3.67 3.51 -28.48
CA PHE A 95 3.10 2.97 -27.24
C PHE A 95 1.86 2.13 -27.49
N VAL A 96 0.93 2.61 -28.31
CA VAL A 96 -0.29 1.87 -28.65
C VAL A 96 0.08 0.59 -29.40
N SER A 97 0.92 0.67 -30.43
CA SER A 97 1.35 -0.50 -31.19
C SER A 97 2.06 -1.53 -30.31
N GLY A 98 2.92 -1.09 -29.39
CA GLY A 98 3.63 -1.99 -28.48
C GLY A 98 2.73 -2.69 -27.46
N LEU A 99 1.67 -2.01 -27.00
CA LEU A 99 0.67 -2.61 -26.11
C LEU A 99 -0.25 -3.59 -26.85
N GLU A 100 -0.70 -3.25 -28.06
CA GLU A 100 -1.52 -4.12 -28.90
C GLU A 100 -0.77 -5.40 -29.28
N GLU A 101 0.50 -5.28 -29.66
CA GLU A 101 1.38 -6.42 -29.96
C GLU A 101 1.54 -7.33 -28.73
N GLU A 102 1.82 -6.77 -27.55
CA GLU A 102 1.94 -7.55 -26.31
C GLU A 102 0.63 -8.28 -25.99
N CYS A 103 -0.51 -7.60 -26.09
CA CYS A 103 -1.82 -8.22 -25.81
C CYS A 103 -2.15 -9.35 -26.80
N ALA A 104 -1.83 -9.17 -28.08
CA ALA A 104 -2.01 -10.20 -29.10
C ALA A 104 -1.12 -11.42 -28.83
N ARG A 105 0.17 -11.19 -28.57
CA ARG A 105 1.15 -12.25 -28.26
C ARG A 105 0.73 -13.07 -27.04
N VAL A 106 0.41 -12.42 -25.92
CA VAL A 106 -0.01 -13.11 -24.69
C VAL A 106 -1.35 -13.83 -24.87
N SER A 107 -2.28 -13.24 -25.62
CA SER A 107 -3.57 -13.89 -25.91
C SER A 107 -3.40 -15.19 -26.72
N ASP A 108 -2.45 -15.22 -27.65
CA ASP A 108 -2.15 -16.41 -28.47
C ASP A 108 -1.45 -17.50 -27.64
N GLU A 109 -0.53 -17.12 -26.74
CA GLU A 109 0.21 -18.03 -25.86
C GLU A 109 -0.69 -18.70 -24.80
N ASP A 110 -1.49 -17.90 -24.07
CA ASP A 110 -2.29 -18.38 -22.93
C ASP A 110 -3.72 -18.79 -23.31
N LYS A 111 -4.05 -18.77 -24.60
CA LYS A 111 -5.38 -19.04 -25.18
C LYS A 111 -6.51 -18.14 -24.70
N LYS A 112 -6.30 -17.27 -23.69
CA LYS A 112 -7.17 -16.18 -23.20
C LYS A 112 -6.37 -15.21 -22.31
N ILE A 113 -6.63 -13.91 -22.45
CA ILE A 113 -6.04 -12.88 -21.57
C ILE A 113 -6.60 -12.86 -20.13
N ALA A 114 -7.68 -13.60 -19.87
CA ALA A 114 -8.43 -13.54 -18.60
C ALA A 114 -7.87 -14.46 -17.50
N THR A 115 -6.71 -15.09 -17.71
CA THR A 115 -6.03 -15.89 -16.69
C THR A 115 -5.08 -15.02 -15.87
N LYS A 116 -4.71 -15.48 -14.68
CA LYS A 116 -3.73 -14.79 -13.86
C LYS A 116 -2.36 -14.79 -14.54
N GLU A 117 -2.01 -15.92 -15.14
CA GLU A 117 -0.76 -16.15 -15.84
C GLU A 117 -0.61 -15.19 -17.02
N ALA A 118 -1.68 -14.98 -17.79
CA ALA A 118 -1.70 -13.99 -18.87
C ALA A 118 -1.52 -12.57 -18.34
N ALA A 119 -2.22 -12.21 -17.26
CA ALA A 119 -2.05 -10.89 -16.65
C ALA A 119 -0.61 -10.65 -16.14
N ASP A 120 0.01 -11.68 -15.56
CA ASP A 120 1.41 -11.64 -15.08
C ASP A 120 2.41 -11.49 -16.25
N ALA A 121 2.04 -11.91 -17.47
CA ALA A 121 2.86 -11.84 -18.68
C ALA A 121 2.79 -10.50 -19.44
N LEU A 122 1.91 -9.56 -19.04
CA LEU A 122 1.76 -8.25 -19.68
C LEU A 122 2.76 -7.23 -19.08
N TYR A 123 4.01 -7.26 -19.54
CA TYR A 123 5.12 -6.43 -19.05
C TYR A 123 4.97 -4.95 -19.37
N ARG A 124 4.67 -4.64 -20.63
CA ARG A 124 4.48 -3.28 -21.14
C ARG A 124 3.22 -2.64 -20.57
N LEU A 125 2.14 -3.41 -20.40
CA LEU A 125 0.91 -2.90 -19.79
C LEU A 125 1.15 -2.42 -18.35
N ASP A 126 1.72 -3.24 -17.48
CA ASP A 126 1.98 -2.79 -16.10
C ASP A 126 3.12 -1.78 -16.02
N SER A 127 4.08 -1.77 -16.96
CA SER A 127 5.01 -0.64 -17.11
C SER A 127 4.29 0.67 -17.43
N ALA A 128 3.32 0.66 -18.35
CA ALA A 128 2.56 1.86 -18.73
C ALA A 128 1.74 2.38 -17.55
N VAL A 129 1.10 1.47 -16.81
CA VAL A 129 0.37 1.81 -15.58
C VAL A 129 1.32 2.41 -14.53
N ARG A 130 2.48 1.77 -14.32
CA ARG A 130 3.48 2.20 -13.36
C ARG A 130 4.11 3.55 -13.71
N GLU A 131 4.45 3.79 -14.97
CA GLU A 131 4.97 5.09 -15.42
C GLU A 131 3.92 6.18 -15.29
N SER A 132 2.65 5.90 -15.58
CA SER A 132 1.59 6.91 -15.47
C SER A 132 1.36 7.33 -14.01
N MET A 133 1.51 6.40 -13.06
CA MET A 133 1.40 6.69 -11.62
C MET A 133 2.60 7.42 -11.03
N ARG A 134 3.74 7.41 -11.71
CA ARG A 134 4.95 8.10 -11.23
C ARG A 134 4.75 9.64 -11.17
N PRO A 135 4.33 10.34 -12.23
CA PRO A 135 4.03 11.77 -12.15
C PRO A 135 2.62 12.06 -11.62
N ASN A 136 1.65 11.15 -11.80
CA ASN A 136 0.23 11.37 -11.49
C ASN A 136 -0.24 10.58 -10.25
N ASP A 137 0.60 10.51 -9.21
CA ASP A 137 0.28 9.81 -7.97
C ASP A 137 -1.05 10.30 -7.36
N ALA A 138 -1.94 9.37 -7.01
CA ALA A 138 -3.21 9.68 -6.35
C ALA A 138 -3.01 10.29 -4.96
N MET A 139 -1.83 10.12 -4.35
CA MET A 139 -1.44 10.67 -3.05
C MET A 139 -0.07 11.35 -3.11
N VAL A 140 -0.06 12.64 -3.49
CA VAL A 140 1.17 13.46 -3.57
C VAL A 140 2.05 13.39 -2.31
N HIS A 141 1.41 13.43 -1.14
CA HIS A 141 2.05 13.21 0.16
C HIS A 141 1.36 12.03 0.85
N LEU A 142 2.13 11.08 1.35
CA LEU A 142 1.58 9.97 2.11
C LEU A 142 1.18 10.41 3.51
N MET A 143 0.28 9.62 4.10
CA MET A 143 -0.42 9.95 5.34
C MET A 143 0.51 10.58 6.38
N PRO A 144 0.15 11.74 6.92
CA PRO A 144 0.93 12.35 7.97
C PRO A 144 1.01 11.45 9.20
N LEU A 145 2.22 11.18 9.67
CA LEU A 145 2.47 10.41 10.89
C LEU A 145 2.94 11.36 11.99
N ASP A 146 2.31 11.25 13.15
CA ASP A 146 2.69 12.00 14.34
C ASP A 146 3.46 11.07 15.28
N VAL A 147 4.54 11.58 15.87
CA VAL A 147 5.21 10.89 16.98
C VAL A 147 4.35 11.06 18.23
N TRP A 148 3.61 10.02 18.59
CA TRP A 148 2.69 10.07 19.73
C TRP A 148 3.36 9.75 21.08
N SER A 149 4.38 8.88 21.08
CA SER A 149 5.04 8.41 22.31
C SER A 149 6.43 7.82 22.03
N GLY A 150 7.22 7.60 23.09
CA GLY A 150 8.55 6.99 23.01
C GLY A 150 9.68 8.01 22.89
N GLU A 151 10.87 7.54 22.53
CA GLU A 151 12.06 8.40 22.41
C GLU A 151 12.00 9.39 21.23
N GLY A 152 11.10 9.14 20.27
CA GLY A 152 10.98 9.92 19.05
C GLY A 152 11.75 9.35 17.87
N ILE A 153 11.76 10.08 16.75
CA ILE A 153 12.46 9.69 15.52
C ILE A 153 13.77 10.47 15.44
N ASP A 154 14.89 9.76 15.48
CA ASP A 154 16.22 10.34 15.29
C ASP A 154 16.51 10.52 13.79
N LEU A 155 16.77 11.75 13.36
CA LEU A 155 17.11 12.09 11.97
C LEU A 155 18.63 12.20 11.76
N GLY A 156 19.43 11.98 12.80
CA GLY A 156 20.86 12.23 12.80
C GLY A 156 21.21 13.70 13.04
N GLY A 157 22.51 13.98 13.23
CA GLY A 157 23.00 15.35 13.42
C GLY A 157 22.48 16.06 14.68
N GLY A 158 21.99 15.31 15.67
CA GLY A 158 21.37 15.85 16.90
C GLY A 158 19.92 16.30 16.72
N ILE A 159 19.31 16.07 15.55
CA ILE A 159 17.92 16.42 15.28
C ILE A 159 17.03 15.21 15.59
N ARG A 160 16.02 15.42 16.44
CA ARG A 160 15.07 14.38 16.83
C ARG A 160 13.64 14.93 16.86
N ILE A 161 12.71 14.18 16.27
CA ILE A 161 11.28 14.48 16.35
C ILE A 161 10.72 13.80 17.61
N THR A 162 10.43 14.58 18.65
CA THR A 162 9.95 14.06 19.93
C THR A 162 8.43 13.98 19.99
N ALA A 163 7.93 13.14 20.91
CA ALA A 163 6.51 13.07 21.20
C ALA A 163 5.95 14.42 21.67
N GLY A 164 4.81 14.83 21.12
CA GLY A 164 4.17 16.11 21.47
C GLY A 164 4.85 17.35 20.87
N SER A 165 5.84 17.19 19.98
CA SER A 165 6.49 18.31 19.28
C SER A 165 5.56 19.07 18.33
N GLY A 166 4.40 18.50 17.98
CA GLY A 166 3.50 19.03 16.95
C GLY A 166 4.05 18.91 15.53
N VAL A 167 5.24 18.31 15.37
CA VAL A 167 5.84 18.03 14.07
C VAL A 167 5.25 16.75 13.50
N ARG A 168 4.84 16.85 12.24
CA ARG A 168 4.17 15.80 11.49
C ARG A 168 5.06 15.37 10.35
N THR A 169 5.42 14.09 10.32
CA THR A 169 6.22 13.55 9.23
C THR A 169 5.31 13.20 8.07
N VAL A 170 5.76 13.50 6.86
CA VAL A 170 5.09 13.13 5.61
C VAL A 170 6.11 12.51 4.69
N PHE A 171 5.71 11.50 3.93
CA PHE A 171 6.55 10.94 2.88
C PHE A 171 6.21 11.62 1.55
N PRO A 172 7.19 12.25 0.88
CA PRO A 172 6.96 12.99 -0.34
C PRO A 172 6.99 12.05 -1.55
N ALA A 173 5.92 11.27 -1.75
CA ALA A 173 5.85 10.22 -2.76
C ALA A 173 6.13 10.75 -4.18
N GLN A 174 5.42 11.78 -4.61
CA GLN A 174 5.60 12.37 -5.94
C GLN A 174 7.03 12.91 -6.14
N MET A 175 7.65 13.47 -5.11
CA MET A 175 9.01 14.02 -5.20
C MET A 175 10.04 12.90 -5.37
N VAL A 176 9.83 11.75 -4.73
CA VAL A 176 10.65 10.55 -4.94
C VAL A 176 10.51 10.05 -6.38
N HIS A 177 9.30 10.09 -6.93
CA HIS A 177 8.99 9.65 -8.30
C HIS A 177 9.53 10.59 -9.38
N MET A 178 9.75 11.85 -9.03
CA MET A 178 10.30 12.89 -9.92
C MET A 178 11.79 13.17 -9.68
N ASP A 179 12.45 12.42 -8.79
CA ASP A 179 13.85 12.61 -8.44
C ASP A 179 14.78 12.22 -9.62
N PRO A 180 15.57 13.17 -10.18
CA PRO A 180 16.48 12.88 -11.28
C PRO A 180 17.65 11.95 -10.88
N CYS A 181 17.90 11.77 -9.57
CA CYS A 181 18.86 10.78 -9.09
C CYS A 181 18.33 9.34 -9.22
N LYS A 182 17.00 9.18 -9.33
CA LYS A 182 16.31 7.88 -9.43
C LYS A 182 15.83 7.60 -10.86
N TYR A 183 15.40 8.63 -11.59
CA TYR A 183 14.81 8.50 -12.92
C TYR A 183 15.49 9.43 -13.92
N LYS A 184 15.93 8.89 -15.07
CA LYS A 184 16.46 9.71 -16.16
C LYS A 184 15.32 10.48 -16.83
N VAL A 185 15.48 11.81 -16.93
CA VAL A 185 14.51 12.73 -17.53
C VAL A 185 13.10 12.51 -16.94
N PRO A 186 12.92 12.74 -15.62
CA PRO A 186 11.70 12.38 -14.90
C PRO A 186 10.45 13.11 -15.41
N GLU A 187 10.59 14.27 -16.07
CA GLU A 187 9.45 15.00 -16.62
C GLU A 187 8.96 14.45 -17.95
N ARG A 188 9.72 13.55 -18.60
CA ARG A 188 9.32 12.95 -19.87
C ARG A 188 8.66 11.59 -19.62
N PRO A 189 7.36 11.43 -19.92
CA PRO A 189 6.71 10.13 -19.85
C PRO A 189 7.36 9.12 -20.80
N ASP A 190 7.66 7.94 -20.29
CA ASP A 190 8.07 6.77 -21.09
C ASP A 190 7.30 5.53 -20.60
N ALA A 191 6.21 5.19 -21.30
CA ALA A 191 5.31 4.10 -20.89
C ALA A 191 6.06 2.76 -20.73
N PHE A 192 7.18 2.56 -21.41
CA PHE A 192 7.95 1.32 -21.41
C PHE A 192 9.21 1.40 -20.54
N ARG A 193 9.33 2.44 -19.71
CA ARG A 193 10.48 2.64 -18.80
C ARG A 193 10.76 1.42 -17.93
N PHE A 194 9.72 0.74 -17.44
CA PHE A 194 9.82 -0.39 -16.52
C PHE A 194 9.76 -1.76 -17.21
N SER A 195 9.38 -1.83 -18.49
CA SER A 195 9.37 -3.08 -19.27
C SER A 195 10.67 -3.32 -20.04
N ARG A 196 11.42 -2.26 -20.38
CA ARG A 196 12.55 -2.31 -21.31
C ARG A 196 13.61 -3.37 -20.97
N GLU A 197 13.93 -3.56 -19.69
CA GLU A 197 14.90 -4.58 -19.27
C GLU A 197 14.40 -6.02 -19.53
N PHE A 198 13.08 -6.23 -19.49
CA PHE A 198 12.45 -7.52 -19.82
C PHE A 198 12.37 -7.71 -21.33
N ASP A 199 11.96 -6.66 -22.07
CA ASP A 199 11.95 -6.67 -23.54
C ASP A 199 13.35 -6.97 -24.10
N GLU A 200 14.41 -6.37 -23.54
CA GLU A 200 15.80 -6.60 -23.95
C GLU A 200 16.26 -8.03 -23.64
N ALA A 201 15.92 -8.56 -22.46
CA ALA A 201 16.27 -9.93 -22.10
C ALA A 201 15.58 -10.97 -22.99
N GLU A 202 14.29 -10.77 -23.27
CA GLU A 202 13.49 -11.61 -24.16
C GLU A 202 14.05 -11.61 -25.59
N ASN A 203 14.31 -10.41 -26.14
CA ASN A 203 14.89 -10.26 -27.48
C ASN A 203 16.31 -10.86 -27.60
N ALA A 204 17.09 -10.82 -26.51
CA ALA A 204 18.43 -11.40 -26.46
C ALA A 204 18.42 -12.92 -26.22
N GLY A 205 17.25 -13.56 -26.06
CA GLY A 205 17.14 -14.96 -25.64
C GLY A 205 17.83 -15.24 -24.30
N SER A 206 18.02 -14.21 -23.49
CA SER A 206 18.71 -14.26 -22.21
C SER A 206 17.72 -14.59 -21.09
N PRO A 207 18.17 -15.17 -19.97
CA PRO A 207 17.31 -15.32 -18.81
C PRO A 207 16.75 -13.96 -18.41
N SER A 208 15.44 -13.89 -18.13
CA SER A 208 14.82 -12.67 -17.62
C SER A 208 15.61 -12.13 -16.43
N PRO A 209 15.65 -10.80 -16.23
CA PRO A 209 16.44 -10.17 -15.17
C PRO A 209 16.25 -10.87 -13.82
N ALA A 210 17.35 -11.14 -13.12
CA ALA A 210 17.32 -11.83 -11.83
C ALA A 210 16.68 -10.93 -10.76
N GLY A 211 15.36 -11.05 -10.59
CA GLY A 211 14.58 -10.31 -9.61
C GLY A 211 13.08 -10.55 -9.80
N LYS A 212 12.32 -10.49 -8.70
CA LYS A 212 10.85 -10.52 -8.80
C LYS A 212 10.41 -9.20 -9.44
N ARG A 213 9.70 -9.26 -10.58
CA ARG A 213 9.09 -8.10 -11.23
C ARG A 213 8.39 -7.21 -10.20
N GLU A 214 8.75 -5.94 -10.19
CA GLU A 214 8.10 -4.93 -9.38
C GLU A 214 6.85 -4.43 -10.10
N LEU A 215 5.67 -4.82 -9.60
CA LEU A 215 4.38 -4.39 -10.13
C LEU A 215 4.04 -2.98 -9.65
N MET A 216 3.00 -2.38 -10.23
CA MET A 216 2.43 -1.13 -9.73
C MET A 216 2.13 -1.19 -8.23
N THR A 217 1.76 -2.33 -7.65
CA THR A 217 1.42 -2.43 -6.22
C THR A 217 2.64 -2.58 -5.30
N ASN A 218 3.85 -2.70 -5.84
CA ASN A 218 5.06 -2.88 -5.04
C ASN A 218 5.57 -1.54 -4.52
N VAL A 219 5.62 -1.41 -3.19
CA VAL A 219 6.21 -0.25 -2.51
C VAL A 219 7.73 -0.45 -2.39
N THR A 220 8.50 0.48 -2.94
CA THR A 220 9.97 0.47 -2.92
C THR A 220 10.52 1.85 -2.55
N ALA A 221 11.80 1.94 -2.20
CA ALA A 221 12.45 3.23 -1.89
C ALA A 221 12.43 4.24 -3.06
N LYS A 222 12.10 3.78 -4.27
CA LYS A 222 12.02 4.60 -5.48
C LYS A 222 10.59 4.77 -5.99
N PHE A 223 9.66 3.91 -5.59
CA PHE A 223 8.29 3.89 -6.10
C PHE A 223 7.29 3.67 -4.96
N LEU A 224 6.41 4.64 -4.76
CA LEU A 224 5.48 4.77 -3.61
C LEU A 224 4.06 5.13 -4.09
N PRO A 225 3.39 4.26 -4.85
CA PRO A 225 2.20 4.60 -5.65
C PRO A 225 0.90 4.72 -4.83
N LEU A 226 0.88 4.21 -3.60
CA LEU A 226 -0.30 4.20 -2.72
C LEU A 226 0.05 4.39 -1.23
N GLY A 227 1.31 4.69 -0.89
CA GLY A 227 1.80 4.62 0.50
C GLY A 227 2.92 3.63 0.70
#